data_AF-A0A813GNE7-F1
#
_entry.id   AF-A0A813GNE7-F1
#
_cell.length_a   1.000
_cell.length_b   1.000
_cell.length_c   1.000
_cell.angle_alpha   90.00
_cell.angle_beta   90.00
_cell.angle_gamma   90.00
#
_symmetry.space_group_name_H-M   'P 1'
#
loop_
_entity.id
_entity.type
_entity.pdbx_description
1 polymer ?
#
loop_
_entity_poly.entity_id
_entity_poly.type
_entity_poly.pdbx_seq_one_letter_code
_entity_poly.pdbx_strand_id
1 'polypeptide(L)'
;MVFGGGLCFFGGEYFMSIAAAEAFRNFGGKQLLEELAICWDQALLVEAANVIDDKLDDDKNGIVDVEELGYNELINRKAKMAMIAITRPDRLMNATQYLFSAYIAVIATLKMQFARTVAIALGIAEMLELPACQVFGPVLAMLYGKDLQHWVSPTIITTIKVIAVVVASYIQAIISAFYSGLRGGRLVGEGFVNAFGNYLPDSVVAKKEL
;
A
#
# COMPACT_ATOMS: atom_id res chain seq x y z
N MET A 1 9.94 18.23 2.35
CA MET A 1 9.12 19.36 1.87
C MET A 1 8.17 18.96 0.75
N VAL A 2 8.65 18.49 -0.41
CA VAL A 2 7.79 18.13 -1.57
C VAL A 2 6.68 17.12 -1.23
N PHE A 3 7.01 16.04 -0.52
CA PHE A 3 6.02 15.05 -0.06
C PHE A 3 4.96 15.64 0.90
N GLY A 4 5.37 16.56 1.78
CA GLY A 4 4.44 17.25 2.69
C GLY A 4 3.50 18.22 1.97
N GLY A 5 4.00 18.90 0.93
CA GLY A 5 3.18 19.72 0.03
C GLY A 5 2.16 18.89 -0.74
N GLY A 6 2.57 17.75 -1.29
CA GLY A 6 1.66 16.81 -1.96
C GLY A 6 0.53 16.32 -1.04
N LEU A 7 0.86 15.95 0.19
CA LEU A 7 -0.12 15.56 1.22
C LEU A 7 -1.12 16.68 1.55
N CYS A 8 -0.65 17.94 1.64
CA CYS A 8 -1.51 19.08 1.96
C CYS A 8 -2.57 19.38 0.89
N PHE A 9 -2.19 19.32 -0.38
CA PHE A 9 -3.08 19.76 -1.47
C PHE A 9 -3.88 18.60 -2.10
N PHE A 10 -3.38 17.36 -2.03
CA PHE A 10 -3.96 16.21 -2.74
C PHE A 10 -4.47 15.09 -1.81
N GLY A 11 -4.47 15.33 -0.49
CA GLY A 11 -4.88 14.38 0.55
C GLY A 11 -6.29 13.81 0.44
N GLY A 12 -7.23 14.59 -0.12
CA GLY A 12 -8.64 14.21 -0.21
C GLY A 12 -8.97 13.33 -1.41
N GLU A 13 -8.47 13.68 -2.59
CA GLU A 13 -8.80 12.99 -3.84
C GLU A 13 -8.06 11.65 -3.97
N TYR A 14 -6.80 11.60 -3.50
CA TYR A 14 -5.94 10.41 -3.58
C TYR A 14 -5.79 9.69 -2.23
N PHE A 15 -6.80 9.78 -1.35
CA PHE A 15 -6.69 9.31 0.02
C PHE A 15 -6.26 7.83 0.16
N MET A 16 -6.75 6.94 -0.71
CA MET A 16 -6.35 5.52 -0.69
C MET A 16 -4.90 5.30 -1.13
N SER A 17 -4.47 5.98 -2.20
CA SER A 17 -3.08 5.90 -2.70
C SER A 17 -2.10 6.48 -1.69
N ILE A 18 -2.47 7.58 -1.06
CA ILE A 18 -1.71 8.22 0.01
C ILE A 18 -1.62 7.28 1.21
N ALA A 19 -2.73 6.69 1.64
CA ALA A 19 -2.73 5.74 2.74
C ALA A 19 -1.88 4.49 2.46
N ALA A 20 -1.89 3.99 1.23
CA ALA A 20 -1.02 2.91 0.81
C ALA A 20 0.46 3.31 0.90
N ALA A 21 0.82 4.49 0.39
CA ALA A 21 2.19 5.01 0.48
C ALA A 21 2.62 5.23 1.95
N GLU A 22 1.72 5.73 2.79
CA GLU A 22 1.98 5.93 4.22
C GLU A 22 2.13 4.60 4.96
N ALA A 23 1.27 3.61 4.68
CA ALA A 23 1.39 2.28 5.23
C ALA A 23 2.73 1.66 4.84
N PHE A 24 3.09 1.71 3.56
CA PHE A 24 4.39 1.23 3.10
C PHE A 24 5.54 1.89 3.86
N ARG A 25 5.51 3.22 4.01
CA ARG A 25 6.58 3.96 4.68
C ARG A 25 6.66 3.69 6.19
N ASN A 26 5.53 3.53 6.86
CA ASN A 26 5.46 3.29 8.30
C ASN A 26 5.79 1.83 8.67
N PHE A 27 5.51 0.87 7.78
CA PHE A 27 5.62 -0.57 8.05
C PHE A 27 6.81 -1.22 7.32
N GLY A 28 7.98 -0.59 7.37
CA GLY A 28 9.24 -1.22 6.92
C GLY A 28 9.65 -0.93 5.48
N GLY A 29 8.93 -0.07 4.74
CA GLY A 29 9.26 0.24 3.35
C GLY A 29 10.62 0.90 3.16
N LYS A 30 11.11 1.68 4.13
CA LYS A 30 12.47 2.24 4.08
C LYS A 30 13.52 1.14 4.20
N GLN A 31 13.37 0.27 5.19
CA GLN A 31 14.24 -0.87 5.43
C GLN A 31 14.23 -1.81 4.22
N LEU A 32 13.06 -2.05 3.62
CA LEU A 32 12.94 -2.83 2.39
C LEU A 32 13.80 -2.25 1.27
N LEU A 33 13.75 -0.94 1.01
CA LEU A 33 14.54 -0.31 -0.05
C LEU A 33 16.05 -0.44 0.20
N GLU A 34 16.48 -0.28 1.46
CA GLU A 34 17.88 -0.47 1.85
C GLU A 34 18.33 -1.92 1.67
N GLU A 35 17.52 -2.90 2.05
CA GLU A 35 17.82 -4.31 1.85
C GLU A 35 17.74 -4.75 0.38
N LEU A 36 16.87 -4.13 -0.42
CA LEU A 36 16.75 -4.41 -1.85
C LEU A 36 18.03 -4.04 -2.61
N ALA A 37 18.66 -2.92 -2.25
CA ALA A 37 19.96 -2.54 -2.82
C ALA A 37 21.03 -3.59 -2.53
N ILE A 38 21.04 -4.13 -1.32
CA ILE A 38 21.97 -5.20 -0.95
C ILE A 38 21.65 -6.50 -1.70
N CYS A 39 20.37 -6.82 -1.89
CA CYS A 39 19.96 -7.97 -2.71
C CYS A 39 20.42 -7.82 -4.16
N TRP A 40 20.37 -6.60 -4.70
CA TRP A 40 20.88 -6.30 -6.04
C TRP A 40 22.38 -6.58 -6.15
N ASP A 41 23.17 -6.12 -5.18
CA ASP A 41 24.61 -6.41 -5.16
C ASP A 41 24.89 -7.92 -5.06
N GLN A 42 24.12 -8.67 -4.28
CA GLN A 42 24.25 -10.12 -4.20
C GLN A 42 23.84 -10.80 -5.50
N ALA A 43 22.82 -10.30 -6.20
CA ALA A 43 22.39 -10.83 -7.49
C ALA A 43 23.48 -10.69 -8.56
N LEU A 44 24.22 -9.57 -8.58
CA LEU A 44 25.37 -9.39 -9.47
C LEU A 44 26.49 -10.41 -9.22
N LEU A 45 26.71 -10.83 -7.97
CA LEU A 45 27.69 -11.89 -7.65
C LEU A 45 27.23 -13.24 -8.20
N VAL A 46 25.93 -13.55 -8.09
CA VAL A 46 25.36 -14.77 -8.65
C VAL A 46 25.43 -14.76 -10.17
N GLU A 47 25.18 -13.61 -10.82
CA GLU A 47 25.34 -13.47 -12.27
C GLU A 47 26.78 -13.73 -12.70
N ALA A 48 27.76 -13.12 -12.02
CA ALA A 48 29.17 -13.34 -12.30
C ALA A 48 29.58 -14.82 -12.13
N ALA A 49 29.10 -15.48 -11.07
CA ALA A 49 29.32 -16.90 -10.86
C ALA A 49 28.61 -17.77 -11.91
N ASN A 50 27.41 -17.37 -12.36
CA ASN A 50 26.67 -18.06 -13.41
C ASN A 50 27.40 -18.01 -14.75
N VAL A 51 27.98 -16.86 -15.13
CA VAL A 51 28.76 -16.72 -16.37
C VAL A 51 30.03 -17.59 -16.36
N ILE A 52 30.59 -17.85 -15.18
CA ILE A 52 31.74 -18.74 -15.01
C ILE A 52 31.28 -20.21 -15.10
N ASP A 53 30.20 -20.57 -14.41
CA ASP A 53 29.62 -21.92 -14.44
C ASP A 53 29.15 -22.32 -15.85
N ASP A 54 28.60 -21.38 -16.61
CA ASP A 54 28.19 -21.55 -18.01
C ASP A 54 29.36 -21.73 -18.99
N LYS A 55 30.61 -21.72 -18.51
CA LYS A 55 31.83 -21.98 -19.30
C LYS A 55 32.64 -23.16 -18.79
N LEU A 56 32.20 -23.80 -17.70
CA LEU A 56 32.88 -24.96 -17.16
C LEU A 56 32.58 -26.19 -18.03
N ASP A 57 33.66 -26.83 -18.46
CA ASP A 57 33.71 -28.15 -19.08
C ASP A 57 34.69 -28.97 -18.21
N ASP A 58 34.15 -29.56 -17.14
CA ASP A 58 34.96 -30.22 -16.10
C ASP A 58 35.50 -31.58 -16.56
N ASP A 59 34.81 -32.24 -17.50
CA ASP A 59 35.21 -33.54 -18.05
C ASP A 59 36.04 -33.42 -19.35
N LYS A 60 36.21 -32.20 -19.86
CA LYS A 60 36.97 -31.83 -21.07
C LYS A 60 36.49 -32.58 -22.30
N ASN A 61 35.20 -32.87 -22.36
CA ASN A 61 34.60 -33.57 -23.49
C ASN A 61 34.31 -32.63 -24.67
N GLY A 62 34.49 -31.31 -24.48
CA GLY A 62 34.29 -30.29 -25.50
C GLY A 62 32.86 -29.73 -25.56
N ILE A 63 31.97 -30.18 -24.68
CA ILE A 63 30.61 -29.71 -24.46
C ILE A 63 30.55 -29.12 -23.05
N VAL A 64 29.82 -28.02 -22.86
CA VAL A 64 29.72 -27.38 -21.54
C VAL A 64 28.81 -28.23 -20.66
N ASP A 65 29.20 -28.48 -19.40
CA ASP A 65 28.44 -29.34 -18.49
C ASP A 65 26.95 -28.92 -18.35
N VAL A 66 26.67 -27.62 -18.48
CA VAL A 66 25.33 -27.04 -18.36
C VAL A 66 24.41 -27.51 -19.51
N GLU A 67 24.97 -27.84 -20.67
CA GLU A 67 24.23 -28.34 -21.84
C GLU A 67 23.98 -29.86 -21.79
N GLU A 68 24.72 -30.58 -20.96
CA GLU A 68 24.59 -32.05 -20.82
C GLU A 68 23.60 -32.47 -19.73
N LEU A 69 23.30 -31.58 -18.79
CA LEU A 69 22.47 -31.89 -17.63
C LEU A 69 20.97 -31.92 -17.96
N GLY A 70 20.27 -32.87 -17.35
CA GLY A 70 18.80 -32.89 -17.37
C GLY A 70 18.19 -31.71 -16.60
N TYR A 71 16.96 -31.33 -16.94
CA TYR A 71 16.30 -30.12 -16.42
C TYR A 71 16.28 -30.02 -14.88
N ASN A 72 16.05 -31.13 -14.18
CA ASN A 72 16.05 -31.17 -12.71
C ASN A 72 17.45 -31.04 -12.10
N GLU A 73 18.46 -31.60 -12.75
CA GLU A 73 19.85 -31.56 -12.28
C GLU A 73 20.45 -30.17 -12.49
N LEU A 74 20.09 -29.52 -13.60
CA LEU A 74 20.46 -28.16 -13.93
C LEU A 74 19.92 -27.16 -12.90
N ILE A 75 18.64 -27.30 -12.49
CA ILE A 75 18.05 -26.47 -11.43
C ILE A 75 18.82 -26.64 -10.12
N ASN A 76 19.13 -27.88 -9.73
CA ASN A 76 19.87 -28.15 -8.49
C ASN A 76 21.30 -27.60 -8.53
N ARG A 77 22.01 -27.73 -9.66
CA ARG A 77 23.35 -27.17 -9.86
C ARG A 77 23.33 -25.64 -9.75
N LYS A 78 22.42 -24.97 -10.47
CA LYS A 78 22.33 -23.51 -10.45
C LYS A 78 21.86 -22.97 -9.09
N ALA A 79 20.94 -23.66 -8.41
CA ALA A 79 20.55 -23.31 -7.05
C ALA A 79 21.72 -23.43 -6.07
N LYS A 80 22.50 -24.53 -6.16
CA LYS A 80 23.69 -24.73 -5.34
C LYS A 80 24.77 -23.68 -5.62
N MET A 81 25.03 -23.37 -6.88
CA MET A 81 25.96 -22.32 -7.29
C MET A 81 25.54 -20.96 -6.73
N ALA A 82 24.26 -20.59 -6.87
CA ALA A 82 23.74 -19.35 -6.32
C ALA A 82 23.90 -19.28 -4.79
N MET A 83 23.60 -20.36 -4.07
CA MET A 83 23.80 -20.43 -2.62
C MET A 83 25.27 -20.29 -2.19
N ILE A 84 26.21 -20.77 -3.00
CA ILE A 84 27.66 -20.63 -2.75
C ILE A 84 28.13 -19.20 -3.06
N ALA A 85 27.62 -18.59 -4.13
CA ALA A 85 27.99 -17.24 -4.56
C ALA A 85 27.46 -16.14 -3.61
N ILE A 86 26.34 -16.39 -2.92
CA ILE A 86 25.76 -15.48 -1.95
C ILE A 86 26.64 -15.44 -0.68
N THR A 87 27.11 -14.24 -0.34
CA THR A 87 27.97 -14.03 0.84
C THR A 87 27.19 -13.75 2.11
N ARG A 88 25.97 -13.20 1.99
CA ARG A 88 25.14 -12.77 3.13
C ARG A 88 23.69 -13.26 3.01
N PRO A 89 23.41 -14.54 3.30
CA PRO A 89 22.05 -15.11 3.17
C PRO A 89 21.04 -14.48 4.12
N ASP A 90 21.46 -14.07 5.33
CA ASP A 90 20.57 -13.47 6.33
C ASP A 90 19.91 -12.18 5.82
N ARG A 91 20.63 -11.40 5.00
CA ARG A 91 20.12 -10.13 4.44
C ARG A 91 19.06 -10.36 3.38
N LEU A 92 19.17 -11.42 2.58
CA LEU A 92 18.13 -11.83 1.62
C LEU A 92 16.85 -12.27 2.34
N MET A 93 17.00 -12.99 3.46
CA MET A 93 15.86 -13.39 4.28
C MET A 93 15.18 -12.17 4.92
N ASN A 94 15.95 -11.22 5.44
CA ASN A 94 15.43 -9.96 5.97
C ASN A 94 14.70 -9.13 4.91
N ALA A 95 15.26 -9.01 3.70
CA ALA A 95 14.62 -8.31 2.59
C ALA A 95 13.24 -8.91 2.27
N THR A 96 13.16 -10.24 2.23
CA THR A 96 11.92 -10.99 2.00
C THR A 96 10.90 -10.74 3.12
N GLN A 97 11.36 -10.74 4.38
CA GLN A 97 10.52 -10.44 5.53
C GLN A 97 9.95 -9.01 5.49
N TYR A 98 10.79 -8.01 5.18
CA TYR A 98 10.33 -6.63 5.06
C TYR A 98 9.40 -6.43 3.86
N LEU A 99 9.63 -7.13 2.76
CA LEU A 99 8.75 -7.12 1.59
C LEU A 99 7.35 -7.61 1.95
N PHE A 100 7.29 -8.78 2.60
CA PHE A 100 6.02 -9.35 3.02
C PHE A 100 5.31 -8.49 4.07
N SER A 101 6.07 -7.96 5.05
CA SER A 101 5.52 -7.09 6.09
C SER A 101 4.91 -5.81 5.51
N ALA A 102 5.64 -5.13 4.61
CA ALA A 102 5.17 -3.92 3.96
C ALA A 102 3.95 -4.20 3.07
N TYR A 103 3.97 -5.30 2.32
CA TYR A 103 2.84 -5.72 1.47
C TYR A 103 1.56 -5.99 2.28
N ILE A 104 1.65 -6.79 3.34
CA ILE A 104 0.50 -7.10 4.20
C ILE A 104 -0.01 -5.84 4.90
N ALA A 105 0.88 -4.96 5.35
CA ALA A 105 0.49 -3.71 5.98
C ALA A 105 -0.30 -2.78 5.04
N VAL A 106 0.11 -2.68 3.77
CA VAL A 106 -0.63 -1.91 2.75
C VAL A 106 -2.01 -2.52 2.53
N ILE A 107 -2.11 -3.83 2.34
CA ILE A 107 -3.40 -4.51 2.15
C ILE A 107 -4.31 -4.32 3.36
N ALA A 108 -3.78 -4.51 4.57
CA ALA A 108 -4.54 -4.34 5.80
C ALA A 108 -5.07 -2.91 5.93
N THR A 109 -4.24 -1.91 5.62
CA THR A 109 -4.64 -0.50 5.67
C THR A 109 -5.76 -0.20 4.67
N LEU A 110 -5.63 -0.66 3.42
CA LEU A 110 -6.65 -0.47 2.39
C LEU A 110 -7.97 -1.16 2.75
N LYS A 111 -7.91 -2.41 3.26
CA LYS A 111 -9.09 -3.14 3.74
C LYS A 111 -9.77 -2.42 4.90
N MET A 112 -8.99 -1.90 5.85
CA MET A 112 -9.53 -1.17 6.99
C MET A 112 -10.22 0.14 6.56
N GLN A 113 -9.66 0.87 5.60
CA GLN A 113 -10.31 2.07 5.04
C GLN A 113 -11.60 1.74 4.29
N PHE A 114 -11.60 0.67 3.49
CA PHE A 114 -12.81 0.20 2.82
C PHE A 114 -13.89 -0.20 3.83
N ALA A 115 -13.53 -1.01 4.83
CA ALA A 115 -14.45 -1.44 5.88
C ALA A 115 -15.04 -0.24 6.65
N ARG A 116 -14.23 0.77 6.97
CA ARG A 116 -14.68 2.01 7.61
C ARG A 116 -15.70 2.75 6.76
N THR A 117 -15.44 2.89 5.47
CA THR A 117 -16.33 3.59 4.53
C THR A 117 -17.67 2.85 4.41
N VAL A 118 -17.63 1.52 4.30
CA VAL A 118 -18.83 0.68 4.26
C VAL A 118 -19.63 0.78 5.56
N ALA A 119 -18.97 0.78 6.72
CA ALA A 119 -19.65 0.93 8.01
C ALA A 119 -20.38 2.27 8.13
N ILE A 120 -19.75 3.37 7.70
CA ILE A 120 -20.38 4.70 7.66
C ILE A 120 -21.58 4.69 6.70
N ALA A 121 -21.42 4.10 5.50
CA ALA A 121 -22.49 4.02 4.52
C ALA A 121 -23.70 3.23 5.03
N LEU A 122 -23.47 2.08 5.66
CA LEU A 122 -24.53 1.26 6.25
C LEU A 122 -25.24 2.00 7.39
N GLY A 123 -24.48 2.65 8.28
CA GLY A 123 -25.08 3.45 9.37
C GLY A 123 -25.96 4.59 8.85
N ILE A 124 -25.55 5.28 7.78
CA ILE A 124 -26.37 6.31 7.13
C ILE A 124 -27.62 5.68 6.50
N ALA A 125 -27.46 4.56 5.79
CA ALA A 125 -28.57 3.89 5.11
C ALA A 125 -29.64 3.43 6.11
N GLU A 126 -29.25 2.74 7.18
CA GLU A 126 -30.16 2.24 8.22
C GLU A 126 -31.00 3.36 8.85
N MET A 127 -30.41 4.54 9.06
CA MET A 127 -31.14 5.71 9.57
C MET A 127 -32.14 6.29 8.57
N LEU A 128 -31.90 6.11 7.27
CA LEU A 128 -32.74 6.66 6.18
C LEU A 128 -33.77 5.67 5.63
N GLU A 129 -33.62 4.36 5.88
CA GLU A 129 -34.49 3.32 5.34
C GLU A 129 -35.98 3.55 5.70
N LEU A 130 -36.29 3.78 6.98
CA LEU A 130 -37.68 3.97 7.42
C LEU A 130 -38.32 5.27 6.89
N PRO A 131 -37.70 6.46 7.05
CA PRO A 131 -38.24 7.70 6.47
C PRO A 131 -38.44 7.61 4.96
N ALA A 132 -37.49 7.02 4.24
CA ALA A 132 -37.58 6.92 2.79
C ALA A 132 -38.68 5.95 2.34
N CYS A 133 -38.86 4.82 3.03
CA CYS A 133 -39.99 3.92 2.76
C CYS A 133 -41.34 4.59 3.01
N GLN A 134 -41.45 5.45 4.03
CA GLN A 134 -42.69 6.18 4.33
C GLN A 134 -43.01 7.24 3.26
N VAL A 135 -41.99 7.96 2.78
CA VAL A 135 -42.18 9.05 1.81
C VAL A 135 -42.31 8.53 0.38
N PHE A 136 -41.42 7.62 -0.05
CA PHE A 136 -41.36 7.14 -1.44
C PHE A 136 -42.17 5.87 -1.68
N GLY A 137 -42.50 5.11 -0.64
CA GLY A 137 -43.27 3.88 -0.72
C GLY A 137 -44.61 4.03 -1.45
N PRO A 138 -45.48 5.00 -1.08
CA PRO A 138 -46.77 5.19 -1.73
C PRO A 138 -46.65 5.54 -3.21
N VAL A 139 -45.65 6.35 -3.58
CA VAL A 139 -45.41 6.77 -4.97
C VAL A 139 -44.98 5.59 -5.82
N LEU A 140 -44.02 4.79 -5.33
CA LEU A 140 -43.54 3.62 -6.04
C LEU A 140 -44.59 2.50 -6.11
N ALA A 141 -45.41 2.33 -5.07
CA ALA A 141 -46.51 1.37 -5.07
C ALA A 141 -47.59 1.68 -6.12
N MET A 142 -47.81 2.96 -6.45
CA MET A 142 -48.68 3.35 -7.57
C MET A 142 -48.06 3.05 -8.93
N LEU A 143 -46.74 3.20 -9.08
CA LEU A 143 -46.04 2.98 -10.36
C LEU A 143 -45.84 1.50 -10.70
N TYR A 144 -45.53 0.65 -9.71
CA TYR A 144 -45.22 -0.77 -9.93
C TYR A 144 -46.46 -1.65 -10.22
N GLY A 145 -47.67 -1.17 -9.92
CA GLY A 145 -48.90 -1.97 -10.04
C GLY A 145 -49.03 -3.04 -8.94
N LYS A 146 -50.20 -3.69 -8.86
CA LYS A 146 -50.59 -4.52 -7.70
C LYS A 146 -49.73 -5.78 -7.51
N ASP A 147 -49.22 -6.36 -8.60
CA ASP A 147 -48.46 -7.61 -8.57
C ASP A 147 -47.00 -7.43 -8.12
N LEU A 148 -46.44 -6.22 -8.28
CA LEU A 148 -45.03 -5.92 -8.00
C LEU A 148 -44.81 -5.09 -6.72
N GLN A 149 -45.84 -4.88 -5.90
CA GLN A 149 -45.73 -4.06 -4.68
C GLN A 149 -44.68 -4.58 -3.68
N HIS A 150 -44.38 -5.88 -3.70
CA HIS A 150 -43.35 -6.49 -2.86
C HIS A 150 -41.92 -6.03 -3.21
N TRP A 151 -41.67 -5.52 -4.42
CA TRP A 151 -40.37 -4.96 -4.82
C TRP A 151 -40.14 -3.53 -4.35
N VAL A 152 -41.19 -2.81 -3.95
CA VAL A 152 -41.10 -1.38 -3.59
C VAL A 152 -40.09 -1.16 -2.46
N SER A 153 -40.19 -1.92 -1.37
CA SER A 153 -39.28 -1.79 -0.23
C SER A 153 -37.83 -2.18 -0.58
N PRO A 154 -37.55 -3.35 -1.18
CA PRO A 154 -36.21 -3.70 -1.66
C PRO A 154 -35.58 -2.65 -2.59
N THR A 155 -36.35 -2.12 -3.56
CA THR A 155 -35.84 -1.11 -4.50
C THR A 155 -35.44 0.18 -3.78
N ILE A 156 -36.25 0.66 -2.84
CA ILE A 156 -35.95 1.85 -2.02
C ILE A 156 -34.68 1.60 -1.18
N ILE A 157 -34.62 0.49 -0.45
CA ILE A 157 -33.50 0.16 0.43
C ILE A 157 -32.18 0.06 -0.35
N THR A 158 -32.19 -0.64 -1.50
CA THR A 158 -30.99 -0.77 -2.33
C THR A 158 -30.55 0.58 -2.89
N THR A 159 -31.50 1.43 -3.32
CA THR A 159 -31.19 2.77 -3.84
C THR A 159 -30.54 3.65 -2.77
N ILE A 160 -31.08 3.63 -1.54
CA ILE A 160 -30.52 4.36 -0.41
C ILE A 160 -29.11 3.88 -0.10
N LYS A 161 -28.87 2.56 -0.07
CA LYS A 161 -27.54 2.00 0.19
C LYS A 161 -26.50 2.45 -0.83
N VAL A 162 -26.87 2.48 -2.12
CA VAL A 162 -25.98 2.98 -3.19
C VAL A 162 -25.66 4.47 -2.97
N ILE A 163 -26.67 5.30 -2.68
CA ILE A 163 -26.47 6.73 -2.41
C ILE A 163 -25.61 6.93 -1.16
N ALA A 164 -25.87 6.16 -0.10
CA ALA A 164 -25.15 6.24 1.16
C ALA A 164 -23.66 5.89 0.99
N VAL A 165 -23.32 4.93 0.12
CA VAL A 165 -21.92 4.62 -0.22
C VAL A 165 -21.22 5.81 -0.89
N VAL A 166 -21.91 6.49 -1.82
CA VAL A 166 -21.36 7.68 -2.48
C VAL A 166 -21.13 8.80 -1.46
N VAL A 167 -22.13 9.11 -0.63
CA VAL A 167 -22.02 10.14 0.42
C VAL A 167 -20.93 9.80 1.43
N ALA A 168 -20.87 8.57 1.91
CA ALA A 168 -19.84 8.10 2.83
C ALA A 168 -18.44 8.23 2.23
N SER A 169 -18.28 7.96 0.93
CA SER A 169 -17.00 8.13 0.22
C SER A 169 -16.55 9.59 0.21
N TYR A 170 -17.46 10.55 0.02
CA TYR A 170 -17.14 11.98 0.13
C TYR A 170 -16.78 12.39 1.56
N ILE A 171 -17.53 11.92 2.56
CA ILE A 171 -17.22 12.20 3.98
C ILE A 171 -15.82 11.66 4.32
N GLN A 172 -15.52 10.44 3.89
CA GLN A 172 -14.21 9.81 4.11
C GLN A 172 -13.09 10.59 3.41
N ALA A 173 -13.31 11.08 2.18
CA ALA A 173 -12.36 11.92 1.46
C ALA A 173 -12.07 13.23 2.21
N ILE A 174 -13.11 13.89 2.77
CA ILE A 174 -12.94 15.10 3.58
C ILE A 174 -12.11 14.80 4.84
N ILE A 175 -12.45 13.73 5.58
CA ILE A 175 -11.70 13.33 6.78
C ILE A 175 -10.22 13.08 6.45
N SER A 176 -9.96 12.35 5.37
CA SER A 176 -8.60 12.09 4.91
C SER A 176 -7.88 13.37 4.48
N ALA A 177 -8.56 14.29 3.79
CA ALA A 177 -8.00 15.58 3.41
C ALA A 177 -7.54 16.40 4.62
N PHE A 178 -8.37 16.46 5.68
CA PHE A 178 -8.01 17.13 6.93
C PHE A 178 -6.79 16.48 7.59
N TYR A 179 -6.78 15.15 7.69
CA TYR A 179 -5.66 14.42 8.28
C TYR A 179 -4.36 14.62 7.51
N SER A 180 -4.39 14.45 6.19
CA SER A 180 -3.26 14.66 5.29
C SER A 180 -2.81 16.13 5.28
N GLY A 181 -3.74 17.08 5.40
CA GLY A 181 -3.45 18.51 5.54
C GLY A 181 -2.66 18.83 6.81
N LEU A 182 -3.13 18.36 7.97
CA LEU A 182 -2.43 18.56 9.25
C LEU A 182 -1.05 17.91 9.25
N ARG A 183 -0.96 16.69 8.72
CA ARG A 183 0.30 15.94 8.66
C ARG A 183 1.27 16.57 7.66
N GLY A 184 0.80 16.93 6.47
CA GLY A 184 1.59 17.61 5.44
C GLY A 184 2.14 18.94 5.95
N GLY A 185 1.29 19.73 6.63
CA GLY A 185 1.68 21.01 7.23
C GLY A 185 2.77 20.84 8.28
N ARG A 186 2.65 19.83 9.15
CA ARG A 186 3.70 19.49 10.11
C ARG A 186 5.02 19.13 9.43
N LEU A 187 5.00 18.28 8.39
CA LEU A 187 6.21 17.87 7.67
C LEU A 187 6.87 19.03 6.91
N VAL A 188 6.09 19.97 6.40
CA VAL A 188 6.60 21.21 5.79
C VAL A 188 7.20 22.11 6.85
N GLY A 189 6.53 22.29 7.99
CA GLY A 189 7.03 23.08 9.13
C GLY A 189 8.34 22.55 9.70
N GLU A 190 8.44 21.24 9.96
CA GLU A 190 9.67 20.59 10.40
C GLU A 190 10.80 20.75 9.37
N GLY A 191 10.49 20.60 8.07
CA GLY A 191 11.44 20.86 7.00
C GLY A 191 11.92 22.31 6.97
N PHE A 192 11.01 23.27 7.15
CA PHE A 192 11.33 24.70 7.15
C PHE A 192 12.23 25.06 8.33
N VAL A 193 11.89 24.59 9.52
CA VAL A 193 12.71 24.79 10.73
C VAL A 193 14.08 24.13 10.57
N ASN A 194 14.20 22.95 9.97
CA ASN A 194 15.52 22.34 9.75
C ASN A 194 16.35 23.09 8.70
N ALA A 195 15.71 23.66 7.66
CA ALA A 195 16.41 24.40 6.62
C ALA A 195 16.88 25.79 7.09
N PHE A 196 16.07 26.49 7.89
CA PHE A 196 16.35 27.86 8.36
C PHE A 196 16.86 27.93 9.81
N GLY A 197 16.62 26.90 10.62
CA GLY A 197 17.13 26.77 11.99
C GLY A 197 18.64 26.63 12.06
N ASN A 198 19.27 26.02 11.04
CA ASN A 198 20.73 25.99 10.89
C ASN A 198 21.34 27.37 10.58
N TYR A 199 20.52 28.40 10.29
CA TYR A 199 20.94 29.79 10.07
C TYR A 199 20.52 30.73 11.22
N LEU A 200 19.84 30.21 12.25
CA LEU A 200 19.47 30.97 13.44
C LEU A 200 20.58 30.81 14.50
N PRO A 201 21.06 31.90 15.13
CA PRO A 201 22.06 31.81 16.19
C PRO A 201 21.56 30.98 17.38
N ASP A 202 22.45 30.19 17.97
CA ASP A 202 22.19 29.24 19.08
C ASP A 202 21.48 29.85 20.30
N SER A 203 21.41 31.18 20.41
CA SER A 203 20.70 31.91 21.47
C SER A 203 19.18 31.69 21.46
N VAL A 204 18.60 31.16 20.38
CA VAL A 204 17.15 30.90 20.26
C VAL A 204 16.80 29.41 20.46
N VAL A 205 17.76 28.50 20.30
CA VAL A 205 17.54 27.04 20.31
C VAL A 205 17.51 26.46 21.74
N ALA A 206 18.02 27.19 22.74
CA ALA A 206 18.20 26.75 24.13
C ALA A 206 16.92 26.62 24.98
N LYS A 207 15.75 26.29 24.38
CA LYS A 207 14.50 26.08 25.13
C LYS A 207 13.79 24.75 24.79
N LYS A 208 14.57 23.69 24.57
CA LYS A 208 14.03 22.35 24.29
C LYS A 208 14.43 21.25 25.29
N GLU A 209 14.89 21.62 26.47
CA GLU A 209 14.96 20.70 27.61
C GLU A 209 14.19 21.30 28.80
N LEU A 210 12.92 20.91 28.89
CA LEU A 210 12.10 20.79 30.11
C LEU A 210 10.78 20.11 29.74
#